data_AF-A0A3C0ZDL5-F1
#
_entry.id   AF-A0A3C0ZDL5-F1
#
_cell.length_a   1.000
_cell.length_b   1.000
_cell.length_c   1.000
_cell.angle_alpha   90.00
_cell.angle_beta   90.00
_cell.angle_gamma   90.00
#
_symmetry.space_group_name_H-M   'P 1'
#
loop_
_entity.id
_entity.type
_entity.pdbx_description
1 polymer ?
#
loop_
_entity_poly.entity_id
_entity_poly.type
_entity_poly.pdbx_seq_one_letter_code
_entity_poly.pdbx_strand_id
1 'polypeptide(L)'
;MAMIWNAIVAIYGKYIRHKSERMLSALDSCLHFEYSSTLDKINRMKKVILILTIIVIALSCSRDDIVGSKLEDNPIVTFNIPADFPSLNNAFKSNKPTKYGVELGEKLFHEKRFSGNNTISCASCHNPALAFSDGKMQAVGIDDRVGFRNTPPLQNLAFMKFYNW
;
A
#
# COMPACT_ATOMS: atom_id res chain seq x y z
N MET A 1 68.27 16.17 60.83
CA MET A 1 67.92 16.49 59.42
C MET A 1 66.75 15.67 58.86
N ALA A 2 66.61 14.36 59.16
CA ALA A 2 65.54 13.51 58.61
C ALA A 2 64.09 13.89 59.04
N MET A 3 63.87 14.41 60.26
CA MET A 3 62.51 14.76 60.73
C MET A 3 61.88 15.95 59.98
N ILE A 4 62.71 16.91 59.52
CA ILE A 4 62.23 18.11 58.81
C ILE A 4 61.79 17.74 57.39
N TRP A 5 62.52 16.83 56.73
CA TRP A 5 62.16 16.34 55.39
C TRP A 5 60.81 15.61 55.39
N ASN A 6 60.59 14.71 56.36
CA ASN A 6 59.32 13.98 56.49
C ASN A 6 58.13 14.91 56.77
N ALA A 7 58.33 15.98 57.56
CA ALA A 7 57.30 16.98 57.82
C ALA A 7 56.95 17.78 56.56
N ILE A 8 57.93 18.19 55.76
CA ILE A 8 57.72 18.93 54.51
C ILE A 8 56.99 18.05 53.48
N VAL A 9 57.41 16.79 53.31
CA VAL A 9 56.75 15.83 52.41
C VAL A 9 55.30 15.56 52.84
N ALA A 10 55.04 15.46 54.14
CA ALA A 10 53.68 15.27 54.67
C ALA A 10 52.78 16.49 54.41
N ILE A 11 53.28 17.71 54.60
CA ILE A 11 52.52 18.95 54.37
C ILE A 11 52.25 19.15 52.88
N TYR A 12 53.27 18.99 52.03
CA TYR A 12 53.10 19.07 50.58
C TYR A 12 52.16 17.97 50.05
N GLY A 13 52.25 16.74 50.56
CA GLY A 13 51.35 15.65 50.20
C GLY A 13 49.90 15.95 50.58
N LYS A 14 49.65 16.55 51.75
CA LYS A 14 48.30 16.93 52.19
C LYS A 14 47.75 18.12 51.40
N TYR A 15 48.61 19.08 51.04
CA TYR A 15 48.25 20.22 50.19
C TYR A 15 47.87 19.77 48.77
N ILE A 16 48.67 18.90 48.16
CA ILE A 16 48.40 18.33 46.82
C ILE A 16 47.09 17.54 46.85
N ARG A 17 46.87 16.68 47.85
CA ARG A 17 45.65 15.87 47.99
C ARG A 17 44.39 16.74 48.16
N HIS A 18 44.45 17.77 49.00
CA HIS A 18 43.34 18.69 49.20
C HIS A 18 43.05 19.55 47.96
N LYS A 19 44.09 19.93 47.19
CA LYS A 19 43.92 20.66 45.93
C LYS A 19 43.34 19.77 44.82
N SER A 20 43.73 18.49 44.74
CA SER A 20 43.15 17.55 43.78
C SER A 20 41.69 17.22 44.07
N GLU A 21 41.31 17.04 45.35
CA GLU A 21 39.91 16.78 45.73
C GLU A 21 38.99 17.96 45.40
N ARG A 22 39.43 19.20 45.65
CA ARG A 22 38.67 20.41 45.25
C ARG A 22 38.55 20.58 43.74
N MET A 23 39.58 20.18 42.99
CA MET A 23 39.55 20.27 41.53
C MET A 23 38.63 19.20 40.93
N LEU A 24 38.63 17.98 41.47
CA LEU A 24 37.73 16.91 41.06
C LEU A 24 36.27 17.23 41.37
N SER A 25 35.96 17.80 42.55
CA SER A 25 34.57 18.18 42.88
C SER A 25 34.03 19.33 42.01
N ALA A 26 34.89 20.26 41.61
CA ALA A 26 34.53 21.34 40.69
C ALA A 26 34.30 20.83 39.25
N LEU A 27 35.11 19.86 38.79
CA LEU A 27 34.94 19.20 37.50
C LEU A 27 33.64 18.38 37.47
N ASP A 28 33.37 17.61 38.53
CA ASP A 28 32.14 16.81 38.64
C ASP A 28 30.89 17.70 38.66
N SER A 29 30.95 18.84 39.35
CA SER A 29 29.87 19.84 39.36
C SER A 29 29.64 20.49 37.99
N CYS A 30 30.71 20.79 37.23
CA CYS A 30 30.59 21.33 35.87
C CYS A 30 30.03 20.28 34.89
N LEU A 31 30.53 19.04 34.96
CA LEU A 31 30.05 17.95 34.11
C LEU A 31 28.58 17.61 34.38
N HIS A 32 28.17 17.61 35.65
CA HIS A 32 26.77 17.43 36.03
C HIS A 32 25.87 18.58 35.54
N PHE A 33 26.34 19.82 35.59
CA PHE A 33 25.57 20.98 35.09
C PHE A 33 25.42 20.96 33.56
N GLU A 34 26.49 20.66 32.82
CA GLU A 34 26.45 20.53 31.36
C GLU A 34 25.56 19.34 30.93
N TYR A 35 25.67 18.20 31.62
CA TYR A 35 24.83 17.02 31.38
C TYR A 35 23.34 17.27 31.67
N SER A 36 23.02 17.94 32.78
CA SER A 36 21.62 18.32 33.08
C SER A 36 21.05 19.25 32.01
N SER A 37 21.82 20.26 31.58
CA SER A 37 21.36 21.24 30.58
C SER A 37 21.13 20.62 29.19
N THR A 38 21.90 19.60 28.83
CA THR A 38 21.76 18.88 27.55
C THR A 38 20.58 17.90 27.59
N LEU A 39 20.38 17.20 28.70
CA LEU A 39 19.21 16.35 28.93
C LEU A 39 17.90 17.15 28.90
N ASP A 40 17.88 18.34 29.50
CA ASP A 40 16.70 19.21 29.47
C ASP A 40 16.36 19.69 28.05
N LYS A 41 17.38 20.02 27.25
CA LYS A 41 17.20 20.35 25.82
C LYS A 41 16.65 19.16 25.02
N ILE A 42 17.18 17.96 25.24
CA ILE A 42 16.71 16.73 24.58
C ILE A 42 15.26 16.42 24.98
N ASN A 43 14.91 16.52 26.25
CA ASN A 43 13.54 16.28 26.73
C ASN A 43 12.56 17.34 26.20
N ARG A 44 12.98 18.60 26.09
CA ARG A 44 12.20 19.67 25.45
C ARG A 44 11.99 19.41 23.97
N MET A 45 13.02 18.98 23.24
CA MET A 45 12.90 18.59 21.82
C MET A 45 11.99 17.38 21.62
N LYS A 46 12.09 16.35 22.47
CA LYS A 46 11.20 15.18 22.43
C LYS A 46 9.74 15.56 22.66
N LYS A 47 9.47 16.47 23.62
CA LYS A 47 8.13 17.02 23.85
C LYS A 47 7.61 17.80 22.64
N VAL A 48 8.45 18.62 22.00
CA VAL A 48 8.09 19.36 20.78
C VAL A 48 7.80 18.40 19.62
N ILE A 49 8.65 17.40 19.39
CA ILE A 49 8.43 16.37 18.36
C ILE A 49 7.13 15.60 18.64
N LEU A 50 6.89 15.18 19.87
CA LEU A 50 5.66 14.50 20.26
C LEU A 50 4.42 15.35 19.99
N ILE A 51 4.44 16.63 20.36
CA ILE A 51 3.35 17.57 20.10
C ILE A 51 3.14 17.76 18.59
N LEU A 52 4.20 17.93 17.81
CA LEU A 52 4.12 18.07 16.36
C LEU A 52 3.54 16.81 15.69
N THR A 53 3.97 15.62 16.12
CA THR A 53 3.43 14.35 15.63
C THR A 53 1.93 14.22 15.95
N ILE A 54 1.50 14.58 17.17
CA ILE A 54 0.09 14.58 17.56
C ILE A 54 -0.72 15.57 16.72
N ILE A 55 -0.18 16.76 16.44
CA ILE A 55 -0.83 17.77 15.60
C ILE A 55 -0.97 17.25 14.16
N VAL A 56 0.07 16.64 13.58
CA VAL A 56 0.02 16.05 12.24
C VAL A 56 -1.02 14.93 12.16
N ILE A 57 -1.10 14.07 13.19
CA ILE A 57 -2.13 13.03 13.28
C ILE A 57 -3.53 13.65 13.39
N ALA A 58 -3.70 14.69 14.20
CA ALA A 58 -4.98 15.38 14.37
C ALA A 58 -5.43 16.10 13.09
N LEU A 59 -4.50 16.65 12.31
CA LEU A 59 -4.78 17.30 11.02
C LEU A 59 -4.95 16.31 9.87
N SER A 60 -4.56 15.04 10.03
CA SER A 60 -4.69 14.01 9.00
C SER A 60 -6.14 13.56 8.76
N CYS A 61 -7.08 13.96 9.61
CA CYS A 61 -8.49 13.62 9.48
C CYS A 61 -9.33 14.86 9.16
N SER A 62 -9.29 15.29 7.89
CA SER A 62 -10.46 15.82 7.21
C SER A 62 -10.63 15.01 5.94
N ARG A 63 -11.28 13.85 6.05
CA ARG A 63 -11.97 13.30 4.91
C ARG A 63 -13.18 14.21 4.75
N ASP A 64 -13.09 15.18 3.85
CA ASP A 64 -14.31 15.71 3.26
C ASP A 64 -14.97 14.50 2.62
N ASP A 65 -16.06 14.04 3.24
CA ASP A 65 -16.95 13.07 2.66
C ASP A 65 -17.63 13.72 1.45
N ILE A 66 -16.87 13.97 0.38
CA ILE A 66 -17.40 14.08 -1.00
C ILE A 66 -17.73 12.65 -1.51
N VAL A 67 -18.12 11.77 -0.59
CA VAL A 67 -18.81 10.51 -0.85
C VAL A 67 -20.28 10.72 -0.49
N GLY A 68 -20.82 11.88 -0.86
CA GLY A 68 -22.22 12.21 -0.78
C GLY A 68 -22.58 13.07 -1.98
N SER A 69 -23.43 12.55 -2.86
CA SER A 69 -24.08 13.26 -3.99
C SER A 69 -23.37 13.36 -5.36
N LYS A 70 -22.56 12.35 -5.73
CA LYS A 70 -22.56 11.90 -7.13
C LYS A 70 -22.49 10.38 -7.18
N LEU A 71 -23.57 9.73 -6.74
CA LEU A 71 -23.95 8.49 -7.42
C LEU A 71 -24.16 8.92 -8.87
N GLU A 72 -23.11 8.79 -9.68
CA GLU A 72 -23.27 8.82 -11.11
C GLU A 72 -24.40 7.84 -11.42
N ASP A 73 -25.47 8.32 -12.06
CA ASP A 73 -26.51 7.45 -12.58
C ASP A 73 -25.82 6.32 -13.34
N ASN A 74 -25.94 5.10 -12.84
CA ASN A 74 -25.43 3.90 -13.49
C ASN A 74 -26.62 3.22 -14.19
N PRO A 75 -27.11 3.77 -15.31
CA PRO A 75 -28.33 3.29 -15.93
C PRO A 75 -28.13 1.87 -16.44
N ILE A 76 -29.21 1.09 -16.36
CA ILE A 76 -29.29 -0.22 -17.01
C ILE A 76 -29.25 0.01 -18.52
N VAL A 77 -28.43 -0.78 -19.22
CA VAL A 77 -28.35 -0.76 -20.68
C VAL A 77 -29.63 -1.35 -21.26
N THR A 78 -30.23 -0.66 -22.23
CA THR A 78 -31.41 -1.15 -22.95
C THR A 78 -30.98 -2.00 -24.14
N PHE A 79 -31.69 -3.11 -24.36
CA PHE A 79 -31.41 -4.06 -25.44
C PHE A 79 -32.64 -4.18 -26.33
N ASN A 80 -32.45 -4.01 -27.64
CA ASN A 80 -33.47 -4.31 -28.64
C ASN A 80 -33.28 -5.75 -29.10
N ILE A 81 -33.97 -6.69 -28.42
CA ILE A 81 -33.91 -8.12 -28.74
C ILE A 81 -34.92 -8.39 -29.87
N PRO A 82 -34.51 -8.97 -31.01
CA PRO A 82 -35.42 -9.32 -32.10
C PRO A 82 -36.48 -10.35 -31.67
N ALA A 83 -37.63 -10.34 -32.34
CA ALA A 83 -38.81 -11.13 -31.96
C ALA A 83 -38.56 -12.66 -31.91
N ASP A 84 -37.62 -13.17 -32.71
CA ASP A 84 -37.36 -14.61 -32.84
C ASP A 84 -36.14 -15.10 -32.02
N PHE A 85 -35.59 -14.27 -31.13
CA PHE A 85 -34.48 -14.69 -30.27
C PHE A 85 -34.97 -15.53 -29.07
N PRO A 86 -34.17 -16.51 -28.61
CA PRO A 86 -34.48 -17.25 -27.39
C PRO A 86 -34.63 -16.35 -26.17
N SER A 87 -35.28 -16.86 -25.13
CA SER A 87 -35.36 -16.12 -23.87
C SER A 87 -33.98 -15.97 -23.21
N LEU A 88 -33.77 -14.82 -22.56
CA LEU A 88 -32.57 -14.54 -21.78
C LEU A 88 -32.40 -15.55 -20.64
N ASN A 89 -31.16 -15.95 -20.40
CA ASN A 89 -30.80 -16.87 -19.33
C ASN A 89 -30.85 -16.21 -17.95
N ASN A 90 -30.71 -17.02 -16.90
CA ASN A 90 -30.82 -16.55 -15.52
C ASN A 90 -29.69 -15.60 -15.13
N ALA A 91 -28.47 -15.82 -15.65
CA ALA A 91 -27.33 -14.97 -15.35
C ALA A 91 -27.57 -13.51 -15.77
N PHE A 92 -28.15 -13.31 -16.95
CA PHE A 92 -28.55 -11.98 -17.42
C PHE A 92 -29.67 -11.37 -16.57
N LYS A 93 -30.66 -12.17 -16.16
CA LYS A 93 -31.78 -11.68 -15.34
C LYS A 93 -31.33 -11.26 -13.93
N SER A 94 -30.41 -12.01 -13.32
CA SER A 94 -29.88 -11.71 -11.98
C SER A 94 -28.86 -10.58 -11.97
N ASN A 95 -28.16 -10.33 -13.08
CA ASN A 95 -27.15 -9.29 -13.21
C ASN A 95 -27.34 -8.53 -14.53
N LYS A 96 -28.25 -7.56 -14.51
CA LYS A 96 -28.53 -6.74 -15.70
C LYS A 96 -27.34 -5.82 -15.99
N PRO A 97 -26.85 -5.75 -17.25
CA PRO A 97 -25.76 -4.86 -17.61
C PRO A 97 -26.11 -3.40 -17.35
N THR A 98 -25.18 -2.68 -16.75
CA THR A 98 -25.28 -1.24 -16.50
C THR A 98 -24.17 -0.52 -17.26
N LYS A 99 -24.31 0.78 -17.50
CA LYS A 99 -23.34 1.57 -18.26
C LYS A 99 -21.91 1.41 -17.72
N TYR A 100 -21.71 1.64 -16.43
CA TYR A 100 -20.38 1.52 -15.82
C TYR A 100 -19.95 0.07 -15.64
N GLY A 101 -20.90 -0.86 -15.48
CA GLY A 101 -20.61 -2.29 -15.44
C GLY A 101 -20.04 -2.80 -16.77
N VAL A 102 -20.59 -2.34 -17.90
CA VAL A 102 -20.08 -2.67 -19.24
C VAL A 102 -18.70 -2.05 -19.46
N GLU A 103 -18.51 -0.77 -19.15
CA GLU A 103 -17.22 -0.09 -19.31
C GLU A 103 -16.12 -0.74 -18.45
N LEU A 104 -16.43 -1.06 -17.19
CA LEU A 104 -15.51 -1.79 -16.32
C LEU A 104 -15.22 -3.17 -16.88
N GLY A 105 -16.25 -3.91 -17.32
CA GLY A 105 -16.10 -5.23 -17.93
C GLY A 105 -15.17 -5.20 -19.15
N GLU A 106 -15.31 -4.20 -20.03
CA GLU A 106 -14.43 -4.02 -21.19
C GLU A 106 -12.97 -3.81 -20.79
N LYS A 107 -12.71 -2.97 -19.77
CA LYS A 107 -11.35 -2.76 -19.24
C LYS A 107 -10.77 -4.07 -18.70
N LEU A 108 -11.54 -4.81 -17.90
CA LEU A 108 -11.11 -6.09 -17.32
C LEU A 108 -10.89 -7.17 -18.39
N PHE A 109 -11.71 -7.18 -19.45
CA PHE A 109 -11.60 -8.13 -20.56
C PHE A 109 -10.26 -8.00 -21.31
N HIS A 110 -9.70 -6.78 -21.34
CA HIS A 110 -8.40 -6.49 -21.96
C HIS A 110 -7.23 -6.47 -20.96
N GLU A 111 -7.49 -6.57 -19.67
CA GLU A 111 -6.46 -6.53 -18.62
C GLU A 111 -5.67 -7.83 -18.58
N LYS A 112 -4.34 -7.72 -18.76
CA LYS A 112 -3.43 -8.87 -18.78
C LYS A 112 -2.95 -9.25 -17.39
N ARG A 113 -3.00 -8.33 -16.43
CA ARG A 113 -2.55 -8.53 -15.05
C ARG A 113 -3.31 -9.63 -14.29
N PHE A 114 -4.41 -10.13 -14.84
CA PHE A 114 -5.12 -11.30 -14.32
C PHE A 114 -4.53 -12.63 -14.76
N SER A 115 -3.64 -12.65 -15.77
CA SER A 115 -2.89 -13.87 -16.13
C SER A 115 -1.67 -14.05 -15.24
N GLY A 116 -1.29 -15.31 -14.99
CA GLY A 116 -0.21 -15.64 -14.05
C GLY A 116 1.18 -15.06 -14.40
N ASN A 117 1.40 -14.66 -15.66
CA ASN A 117 2.63 -14.03 -16.13
C ASN A 117 2.41 -12.66 -16.78
N ASN A 118 1.22 -12.06 -16.62
CA ASN A 118 0.82 -10.76 -17.17
C ASN A 118 0.88 -10.63 -18.71
N THR A 119 0.84 -11.75 -19.46
CA THR A 119 0.98 -11.73 -20.94
C THR A 119 -0.34 -11.80 -21.70
N ILE A 120 -1.36 -12.42 -21.11
CA ILE A 120 -2.64 -12.78 -21.75
C ILE A 120 -3.81 -12.15 -21.02
N SER A 121 -4.84 -11.75 -21.77
CA SER A 121 -6.15 -11.30 -21.27
C SER A 121 -7.26 -12.10 -21.95
N CYS A 122 -8.52 -11.90 -21.55
CA CYS A 122 -9.66 -12.54 -22.21
C CYS A 122 -9.67 -12.23 -23.73
N ALA A 123 -9.37 -10.98 -24.08
CA ALA A 123 -9.28 -10.51 -25.47
C ALA A 123 -8.17 -11.19 -26.30
N SER A 124 -7.19 -11.82 -25.67
CA SER A 124 -6.10 -12.52 -26.38
C SER A 124 -6.59 -13.80 -27.08
N CYS A 125 -7.61 -14.46 -26.52
CA CYS A 125 -8.24 -15.63 -27.12
C CYS A 125 -9.63 -15.32 -27.71
N HIS A 126 -10.32 -14.29 -27.21
CA HIS A 126 -11.66 -13.93 -27.65
C HIS A 126 -11.68 -12.63 -28.44
N ASN A 127 -11.15 -12.68 -29.68
CA ASN A 127 -11.00 -11.51 -30.54
C ASN A 127 -12.34 -11.10 -31.20
N PRO A 128 -12.83 -9.87 -31.01
CA PRO A 128 -14.08 -9.40 -31.63
C PRO A 128 -14.10 -9.55 -33.16
N ALA A 129 -12.96 -9.36 -33.85
CA ALA A 129 -12.85 -9.49 -35.31
C ALA A 129 -13.06 -10.93 -35.81
N LEU A 130 -12.88 -11.92 -34.92
CA LEU A 130 -13.10 -13.34 -35.19
C LEU A 130 -14.32 -13.85 -34.43
N ALA A 131 -15.33 -12.99 -34.26
CA ALA A 131 -16.54 -13.30 -33.53
C ALA A 131 -16.21 -13.87 -32.13
N PHE A 132 -15.40 -13.11 -31.39
CA PHE A 132 -14.93 -13.44 -30.04
C PHE A 132 -14.31 -14.84 -29.89
N SER A 133 -13.60 -15.30 -30.93
CA SER A 133 -12.77 -16.51 -30.91
C SER A 133 -11.32 -16.17 -31.32
N ASP A 134 -10.42 -17.16 -31.39
CA ASP A 134 -9.02 -16.98 -31.79
C ASP A 134 -8.70 -17.56 -33.17
N GLY A 135 -9.66 -18.23 -33.83
CA GLY A 135 -9.46 -18.89 -35.12
C GLY A 135 -8.46 -20.06 -35.09
N LYS A 136 -8.09 -20.57 -33.90
CA LYS A 136 -7.14 -21.68 -33.75
C LYS A 136 -7.88 -23.00 -33.54
N MET A 137 -7.25 -24.11 -33.96
CA MET A 137 -7.75 -25.46 -33.68
C MET A 137 -7.71 -25.79 -32.17
N GLN A 138 -6.73 -25.23 -31.46
CA GLN A 138 -6.58 -25.37 -30.00
C GLN A 138 -6.14 -24.03 -29.42
N ALA A 139 -6.70 -23.69 -28.26
CA ALA A 139 -6.32 -22.47 -27.55
C ALA A 139 -4.85 -22.56 -27.08
N VAL A 140 -4.14 -21.44 -27.15
CA VAL A 140 -2.75 -21.32 -26.64
C VAL A 140 -2.77 -20.35 -25.47
N GLY A 141 -2.39 -20.83 -24.29
CA GLY A 141 -2.35 -20.08 -23.04
C GLY A 141 -0.98 -19.49 -22.72
N ILE A 142 -0.75 -19.18 -21.45
CA ILE A 142 0.52 -18.67 -20.95
C ILE A 142 1.64 -19.69 -21.19
N ASP A 143 2.87 -19.20 -21.35
CA ASP A 143 4.07 -20.03 -21.63
C ASP A 143 3.91 -20.96 -22.85
N ASP A 144 3.15 -20.51 -23.85
CA ASP A 144 2.84 -21.24 -25.09
C ASP A 144 2.18 -22.63 -24.87
N ARG A 145 1.52 -22.81 -23.73
CA ARG A 145 0.85 -24.07 -23.40
C ARG A 145 -0.40 -24.25 -24.25
N VAL A 146 -0.44 -25.34 -25.01
CA VAL A 146 -1.58 -25.69 -25.87
C VAL A 146 -2.63 -26.44 -25.06
N GLY A 147 -3.88 -25.96 -25.14
CA GLY A 147 -5.04 -26.60 -24.51
C GLY A 147 -5.62 -27.75 -25.34
N PHE A 148 -6.64 -28.43 -24.78
CA PHE A 148 -7.26 -29.60 -25.43
C PHE A 148 -8.41 -29.24 -26.39
N ARG A 149 -8.90 -28.01 -26.37
CA ARG A 149 -10.11 -27.55 -27.07
C ARG A 149 -9.83 -26.21 -27.76
N ASN A 150 -10.57 -25.88 -28.81
CA ASN A 150 -10.54 -24.54 -29.38
C ASN A 150 -11.28 -23.54 -28.49
N THR A 151 -11.01 -22.26 -28.72
CA THR A 151 -11.67 -21.16 -28.03
C THR A 151 -13.08 -20.97 -28.57
N PRO A 152 -14.16 -21.17 -27.76
CA PRO A 152 -15.52 -20.97 -28.22
C PRO A 152 -15.82 -19.46 -28.40
N PRO A 153 -16.72 -19.09 -29.31
CA PRO A 153 -17.18 -17.71 -29.44
C PRO A 153 -17.95 -17.24 -28.19
N LEU A 154 -17.90 -15.93 -27.88
CA LEU A 154 -18.62 -15.32 -26.75
C LEU A 154 -19.86 -14.49 -27.14
N GLN A 155 -20.14 -14.27 -28.43
CA GLN A 155 -21.39 -13.61 -28.82
C GLN A 155 -22.59 -14.45 -28.39
N ASN A 156 -23.69 -13.78 -28.04
CA ASN A 156 -24.99 -14.39 -27.74
C ASN A 156 -25.05 -15.27 -26.48
N LEU A 157 -24.05 -15.24 -25.61
CA LEU A 157 -24.05 -16.02 -24.36
C LEU A 157 -25.26 -15.74 -23.45
N ALA A 158 -25.86 -14.55 -23.54
CA ALA A 158 -27.08 -14.20 -22.79
C ALA A 158 -28.28 -15.11 -23.11
N PHE A 159 -28.25 -15.84 -24.22
CA PHE A 159 -29.30 -16.76 -24.66
C PHE A 159 -28.95 -18.24 -24.45
N MET A 160 -27.74 -18.54 -24.00
CA MET A 160 -27.27 -19.90 -23.81
C MET A 160 -27.66 -20.47 -22.43
N LYS A 161 -27.97 -21.77 -22.41
CA LYS A 161 -28.31 -22.53 -21.19
C LYS A 161 -27.09 -23.18 -20.54
N PHE A 162 -26.14 -23.62 -21.36
CA PHE A 162 -24.92 -24.29 -20.94
C PHE A 162 -23.73 -23.56 -21.55
N TYR A 163 -22.61 -23.52 -20.83
CA TYR A 163 -21.35 -22.94 -21.29
C TYR A 163 -20.33 -24.05 -21.48
N ASN A 164 -19.26 -23.74 -22.22
CA ASN A 164 -18.19 -24.67 -22.59
C ASN A 164 -18.63 -25.75 -23.60
N TRP A 165 -17.70 -26.67 -23.88
CA TRP A 165 -17.87 -27.87 -24.72
C TRP A 165 -18.36 -29.04 -23.88
#